data_AF-A0A969HXI2-F1
#
_entry.id   AF-A0A969HXI2-F1
#
_cell.length_a   1.000
_cell.length_b   1.000
_cell.length_c   1.000
_cell.angle_alpha   90.00
_cell.angle_beta   90.00
_cell.angle_gamma   90.00
#
_symmetry.space_group_name_H-M   'P 1'
#
loop_
_entity.id
_entity.type
_entity.pdbx_description
1 polymer ?
#
loop_
_entity_poly.entity_id
_entity_poly.type
_entity_poly.pdbx_seq_one_letter_code
_entity_poly.pdbx_strand_id
1 'polypeptide(L)'
;MQADLSGMPDGVRAQFSRKLQYLRAGQTVSGIAQWKGIGNGGRELRSGGYRLVFTIEFDGAIYVLHAFKKDSGKGRRTRRRHDQLVRERYKVACADYAARTPKH
;
A
#
# COMPACT_ATOMS: atom_id res chain seq x y z
N MET A 1 1.86 10.31 -2.10
CA MET A 1 1.18 9.00 -2.04
C MET A 1 0.70 8.51 -3.42
N GLN A 2 0.02 9.34 -4.22
CA GLN A 2 -0.46 8.94 -5.57
C GLN A 2 0.64 8.86 -6.65
N ALA A 3 1.75 9.60 -6.47
CA ALA A 3 2.85 9.69 -7.43
C ALA A 3 3.59 8.35 -7.71
N ASP A 4 3.59 7.42 -6.75
CA ASP A 4 4.24 6.12 -6.94
C ASP A 4 3.43 5.20 -7.88
N LEU A 5 2.10 5.35 -7.91
CA LEU A 5 1.23 4.61 -8.82
C LEU A 5 1.28 5.18 -10.25
N SER A 6 1.48 6.48 -10.41
CA SER A 6 1.59 7.12 -11.73
C SER A 6 2.89 6.77 -12.47
N GLY A 7 3.93 6.34 -11.77
CA GLY A 7 5.17 5.85 -12.38
C GLY A 7 5.10 4.39 -12.86
N MET A 8 3.97 3.71 -12.68
CA MET A 8 3.80 2.31 -13.09
C MET A 8 3.25 2.20 -14.52
N PRO A 9 3.57 1.10 -15.24
CA PRO A 9 2.93 0.80 -16.52
C PRO A 9 1.41 0.74 -16.38
N ASP A 10 0.68 1.20 -17.39
CA ASP A 10 -0.78 1.28 -17.39
C ASP A 10 -1.47 -0.03 -17.02
N GLY A 11 -0.99 -1.16 -17.55
CA GLY A 11 -1.56 -2.48 -17.23
C GLY A 11 -1.44 -2.85 -15.75
N VAL A 12 -0.36 -2.44 -15.07
CA VAL A 12 -0.14 -2.68 -13.65
C VAL A 12 -0.99 -1.72 -12.82
N ARG A 13 -1.02 -0.44 -13.21
CA ARG A 13 -1.84 0.60 -12.58
C ARG A 13 -3.34 0.24 -12.63
N ALA A 14 -3.83 -0.23 -13.78
CA ALA A 14 -5.21 -0.67 -13.95
C ALA A 14 -5.56 -1.85 -13.04
N GLN A 15 -4.69 -2.86 -12.98
CA GLN A 15 -4.89 -4.00 -12.09
C GLN A 15 -4.95 -3.59 -10.61
N PHE A 16 -4.01 -2.78 -10.15
CA PHE A 16 -4.03 -2.29 -8.77
C PHE A 16 -5.25 -1.41 -8.48
N SER A 17 -5.59 -0.50 -9.38
CA SER A 17 -6.76 0.38 -9.22
C SER A 17 -8.05 -0.42 -9.11
N ARG A 18 -8.24 -1.44 -9.95
CA ARG A 18 -9.39 -2.35 -9.89
C ARG A 18 -9.44 -3.11 -8.56
N LYS A 19 -8.32 -3.64 -8.09
CA LYS A 19 -8.25 -4.32 -6.78
C LYS A 19 -8.53 -3.39 -5.60
N LEU A 20 -8.03 -2.16 -5.66
CA LEU A 20 -8.32 -1.13 -4.64
C LEU A 20 -9.80 -0.76 -4.63
N GLN A 21 -10.44 -0.65 -5.78
CA GLN A 21 -11.88 -0.39 -5.86
C GLN A 21 -12.69 -1.52 -5.23
N TYR A 22 -12.35 -2.78 -5.51
CA TYR A 22 -12.99 -3.92 -4.86
C TYR A 22 -12.81 -3.90 -3.35
N LEU A 23 -11.61 -3.58 -2.86
CA LEU A 23 -11.37 -3.46 -1.43
C LEU A 23 -12.17 -2.33 -0.77
N ARG A 24 -12.31 -1.18 -1.44
CA ARG A 24 -13.16 -0.08 -0.98
C ARG A 24 -14.64 -0.46 -0.94
N ALA A 25 -15.06 -1.36 -1.82
CA ALA A 25 -16.40 -1.94 -1.82
C ALA A 25 -16.57 -3.09 -0.82
N GLY A 26 -15.59 -3.36 0.06
CA GLY A 26 -15.63 -4.46 1.03
C GLY A 26 -15.47 -5.85 0.42
N GLN A 27 -15.07 -5.95 -0.85
CA GLN A 27 -14.88 -7.22 -1.53
C GLN A 27 -13.49 -7.81 -1.27
N THR A 28 -13.44 -9.14 -1.17
CA THR A 28 -12.19 -9.88 -1.06
C THR A 28 -11.47 -9.93 -2.41
N VAL A 29 -10.19 -9.55 -2.44
CA VAL A 29 -9.36 -9.68 -3.65
C VAL A 29 -8.19 -10.63 -3.41
N SER A 30 -7.82 -11.37 -4.46
CA SER A 30 -6.70 -12.29 -4.42
C SER A 30 -5.35 -11.58 -4.50
N GLY A 31 -4.34 -12.17 -3.84
CA GLY A 31 -2.96 -11.66 -3.84
C GLY A 31 -2.71 -10.52 -2.85
N ILE A 32 -3.56 -10.36 -1.85
CA ILE A 32 -3.26 -9.58 -0.65
C ILE A 32 -2.39 -10.41 0.28
N ALA A 33 -1.32 -9.81 0.78
CA ALA A 33 -0.52 -10.35 1.87
C ALA A 33 -0.33 -9.29 2.96
N GLN A 34 0.00 -9.72 4.18
CA GLN A 34 0.37 -8.81 5.24
C GLN A 34 1.77 -8.22 4.99
N TRP A 35 1.90 -6.91 5.13
CA TRP A 35 3.20 -6.24 5.09
C TRP A 35 3.82 -6.23 6.49
N LYS A 36 4.83 -7.08 6.68
CA LYS A 36 5.52 -7.24 7.98
C LYS A 36 6.23 -5.98 8.48
N GLY A 37 6.49 -4.99 7.62
CA GLY A 37 7.28 -3.80 7.97
C GLY A 37 6.59 -2.81 8.90
N ILE A 38 5.25 -2.83 9.02
CA ILE A 38 4.46 -1.88 9.83
C ILE A 38 3.47 -2.56 10.79
N GLY A 39 3.70 -3.82 11.15
CA GLY A 39 2.84 -4.57 12.07
C GLY A 39 1.51 -5.02 11.45
N ASN A 40 0.41 -4.86 12.17
CA ASN A 40 -0.91 -5.36 11.76
C ASN A 40 -1.67 -4.44 10.80
N GLY A 41 -1.30 -3.15 10.71
CA GLY A 41 -1.96 -2.18 9.83
C GLY A 41 -1.54 -2.29 8.35
N GLY A 42 -0.46 -3.01 8.05
CA GLY A 42 0.09 -3.06 6.70
C GLY A 42 -0.40 -4.21 5.83
N ARG A 43 -0.85 -3.89 4.63
CA ARG A 43 -1.18 -4.84 3.56
C ARG A 43 -0.35 -4.56 2.32
N GLU A 44 -0.06 -5.60 1.55
CA GLU A 44 0.54 -5.50 0.22
C GLU A 44 -0.29 -6.27 -0.81
N LEU A 45 -0.44 -5.69 -2.00
CA LEU A 45 -0.96 -6.34 -3.20
C LEU A 45 0.20 -6.70 -4.13
N ARG A 46 0.17 -7.90 -4.71
CA ARG A 46 1.18 -8.38 -5.66
C ARG A 46 0.58 -8.54 -7.05
N SER A 47 1.26 -8.01 -8.08
CA SER A 47 0.91 -8.24 -9.49
C SER A 47 2.13 -8.12 -10.38
N GLY A 48 2.44 -9.13 -11.20
CA GLY A 48 3.43 -9.05 -12.28
C GLY A 48 4.84 -8.59 -11.85
N GLY A 49 5.27 -8.90 -10.62
CA GLY A 49 6.55 -8.43 -10.06
C GLY A 49 6.50 -7.06 -9.38
N TYR A 50 5.36 -6.39 -9.40
CA TYR A 50 5.11 -5.15 -8.66
C TYR A 50 4.41 -5.43 -7.34
N ARG A 51 4.65 -4.52 -6.39
CA ARG A 51 4.07 -4.53 -5.05
C ARG A 51 3.47 -3.17 -4.77
N LEU A 52 2.23 -3.19 -4.29
CA LEU A 52 1.52 -2.03 -3.80
C LEU A 52 1.28 -2.21 -2.31
N VAL A 53 1.90 -1.37 -1.49
CA VAL A 53 1.73 -1.35 -0.04
C VAL A 53 0.70 -0.31 0.33
N PHE A 54 -0.28 -0.71 1.12
CA PHE A 54 -1.40 0.11 1.55
C PHE A 54 -1.80 -0.27 2.97
N THR A 55 -2.60 0.58 3.60
CA THR A 55 -3.25 0.29 4.87
C THR A 55 -4.76 0.46 4.71
N ILE A 56 -5.49 -0.29 5.52
CA ILE A 56 -6.95 -0.23 5.62
C ILE A 56 -7.24 0.18 7.06
N GLU A 57 -7.86 1.34 7.23
CA GLU A 57 -8.27 1.83 8.55
C GLU A 57 -9.66 1.27 8.92
N PHE A 58 -10.03 1.44 10.19
CA PHE A 58 -11.41 1.27 10.62
C PHE A 58 -12.27 2.31 9.88
N ASP A 59 -13.45 1.92 9.39
CA ASP A 59 -14.31 2.65 8.43
C ASP A 59 -14.00 2.44 6.93
N GLY A 60 -13.08 1.53 6.58
CA GLY A 60 -12.86 1.12 5.18
C GLY A 60 -12.08 2.14 4.33
N ALA A 61 -11.48 3.15 4.97
CA ALA A 61 -10.58 4.08 4.30
C ALA A 61 -9.26 3.38 3.91
N ILE A 62 -8.95 3.39 2.62
CA ILE A 62 -7.74 2.76 2.07
C ILE A 62 -6.70 3.82 1.71
N TYR A 63 -5.58 3.78 2.42
CA TYR A 63 -4.43 4.66 2.17
C TYR A 63 -3.33 3.90 1.43
N VAL A 64 -3.04 4.36 0.21
CA VAL A 64 -1.90 3.83 -0.55
C VAL A 64 -0.61 4.46 -0.03
N LEU A 65 0.23 3.63 0.58
CA LEU A 65 1.48 4.08 1.18
C LEU A 65 2.60 4.14 0.14
N HIS A 66 2.79 3.09 -0.64
CA HIS A 66 3.91 3.00 -1.59
C HIS A 66 3.65 1.95 -2.67
N ALA A 67 4.22 2.15 -3.86
CA ALA A 67 4.11 1.21 -4.96
C ALA A 67 5.48 1.07 -5.63
N PHE A 68 5.98 -0.15 -5.82
CA PHE A 68 7.32 -0.38 -6.35
C PHE A 68 7.42 -1.70 -7.11
N LYS A 69 8.36 -1.76 -8.06
CA LYS A 69 8.75 -3.01 -8.72
C LYS A 69 9.69 -3.78 -7.79
N LYS A 70 9.39 -5.04 -7.49
CA LYS A 70 10.32 -5.92 -6.78
C LYS A 70 11.46 -6.27 -7.75
N ASP A 71 12.57 -5.56 -7.61
CA ASP A 71 13.78 -5.92 -8.32
C ASP A 71 14.40 -7.16 -7.65
N SER A 72 14.39 -8.29 -8.34
CA SER A 72 14.83 -9.58 -7.78
C SER A 72 16.35 -9.68 -7.58
N GLY A 73 17.14 -8.67 -7.99
CA GLY A 73 18.62 -8.75 -7.97
C GLY A 73 19.33 -7.85 -6.96
N LYS A 74 18.73 -6.76 -6.46
CA LYS A 74 19.47 -5.74 -5.68
C LYS A 74 19.10 -5.69 -4.22
N GLY A 75 19.74 -6.57 -3.44
CA GLY A 75 20.26 -6.31 -2.09
C GLY A 75 19.30 -5.91 -0.96
N ARG A 76 19.50 -6.47 0.23
CA ARG A 76 18.83 -6.09 1.50
C ARG A 76 18.70 -4.57 1.73
N ARG A 77 19.61 -3.73 1.18
CA ARG A 77 19.55 -2.26 1.24
C ARG A 77 18.31 -1.66 0.57
N THR A 78 17.96 -2.10 -0.63
CA THR A 78 16.77 -1.59 -1.37
C THR A 78 15.49 -1.89 -0.59
N ARG A 79 15.43 -3.09 0.00
CA ARG A 79 14.32 -3.51 0.86
C ARG A 79 14.16 -2.62 2.10
N ARG A 80 15.27 -2.30 2.77
CA ARG A 80 15.27 -1.38 3.93
C ARG A 80 14.77 0.01 3.59
N ARG A 81 15.14 0.56 2.42
CA ARG A 81 14.66 1.87 1.98
C ARG A 81 13.14 1.88 1.75
N HIS A 82 12.60 0.86 1.10
CA HIS A 82 11.15 0.71 0.96
C HIS A 82 10.45 0.55 2.32
N ASP A 83 11.01 -0.25 3.23
CA ASP A 83 10.45 -0.44 4.57
C ASP A 83 10.40 0.89 5.35
N GLN A 84 11.48 1.69 5.30
CA GLN A 84 11.56 2.99 5.95
C GLN A 84 10.55 3.99 5.35
N LEU A 85 10.45 4.06 4.03
CA LEU A 85 9.49 4.93 3.34
C LEU A 85 8.04 4.55 3.68
N VAL A 86 7.72 3.24 3.70
CA VAL A 86 6.40 2.77 4.09
C VAL A 86 6.10 3.15 5.54
N ARG A 87 7.05 2.98 6.47
CA ARG A 87 6.88 3.36 7.88
C ARG A 87 6.61 4.85 8.07
N GLU A 88 7.38 5.70 7.39
CA GLU A 88 7.22 7.14 7.48
C GLU A 88 5.86 7.58 6.93
N ARG A 89 5.48 7.07 5.76
CA ARG A 89 4.18 7.37 5.15
C ARG A 89 3.01 6.79 5.95
N TYR A 90 3.20 5.67 6.64
CA TYR A 90 2.18 5.11 7.53
C TYR A 90 1.91 6.02 8.73
N LYS A 91 2.95 6.64 9.31
CA LYS A 91 2.77 7.65 10.37
C LYS A 91 1.94 8.84 9.88
N VAL A 92 2.22 9.31 8.66
CA VAL A 92 1.45 10.40 8.04
C VAL A 92 0.00 9.96 7.81
N ALA A 93 -0.24 8.73 7.33
CA ALA A 93 -1.59 8.19 7.15
C ALA A 93 -2.37 8.12 8.47
N CYS A 94 -1.72 7.64 9.53
CA CYS A 94 -2.33 7.55 10.86
C CYS A 94 -2.65 8.94 11.45
N ALA A 95 -1.77 9.93 11.22
CA ALA A 95 -2.03 11.31 11.62
C ALA A 95 -3.18 11.95 10.82
N ASP A 96 -3.22 11.75 9.50
CA ASP A 96 -4.32 12.21 8.63
C ASP A 96 -5.65 11.56 9.03
N TYR A 97 -5.64 10.25 9.31
CA TYR A 97 -6.80 9.53 9.82
C TYR A 97 -7.26 10.11 11.16
N ALA A 98 -6.37 10.25 12.14
CA ALA A 98 -6.70 10.81 13.44
C ALA A 98 -7.26 12.24 13.37
N ALA A 99 -6.84 13.04 12.40
CA ALA A 99 -7.38 14.38 12.15
C ALA A 99 -8.77 14.34 11.47
N ARG A 100 -9.04 13.31 10.66
CA ARG A 100 -10.29 13.16 9.90
C ARG A 100 -11.40 12.47 10.66
N THR A 101 -11.07 11.54 11.55
CA THR A 101 -12.06 10.90 12.42
C THR A 101 -12.11 11.66 13.75
N PRO A 102 -13.15 12.48 14.02
CA PRO A 102 -13.38 12.91 15.38
C PRO A 102 -13.61 11.66 16.23
N LYS A 103 -12.83 11.49 17.30
CA LYS A 103 -13.08 10.45 18.30
C LYS A 103 -14.53 10.63 18.79
N HIS A 104 -15.40 9.71 18.41
CA HIS A 104 -16.75 9.60 18.98
C HIS A 104 -16.70 8.64 20.16
#